data_AF-A0A4S4BWF0-F1
#
_entry.id   AF-A0A4S4BWF0-F1
#
_cell.length_a   1.000
_cell.length_b   1.000
_cell.length_c   1.000
_cell.angle_alpha   90.00
_cell.angle_beta   90.00
_cell.angle_gamma   90.00
#
_symmetry.space_group_name_H-M   'P 1'
#
loop_
_entity.id
_entity.type
_entity.pdbx_description
1 polymer ?
#
loop_
_entity_poly.entity_id
_entity_poly.type
_entity_poly.pdbx_seq_one_letter_code
_entity_poly.pdbx_strand_id
1 'polypeptide(L)' 'MVNCEHFRYVEPSRGSRPSRDLTFKFYADGKLIIVDNDTGHTINPRELRGGSYDFYVRQRIAFIRRDLNAKRAKYA' A
#
# COMPACT_ATOMS: atom_id res chain seq x y z
N MET A 1 13.36 15.77 -2.53
CA MET A 1 13.04 14.36 -2.84
C MET A 1 11.96 13.90 -1.87
N VAL A 2 10.77 13.53 -2.35
CA VAL A 2 9.72 13.02 -1.47
C VAL A 2 10.07 11.59 -1.11
N ASN A 3 10.30 11.31 0.17
CA ASN A 3 10.63 9.95 0.61
C ASN A 3 9.42 9.05 0.35
N CYS A 4 9.61 7.95 -0.37
CA CYS A 4 8.54 7.03 -0.75
C CYS A 4 8.92 5.58 -0.42
N GLU A 5 8.03 4.89 0.28
CA GLU A 5 8.15 3.46 0.56
C GLU A 5 7.36 2.68 -0.49
N HIS A 6 8.03 1.75 -1.19
CA HIS A 6 7.38 0.85 -2.14
C HIS A 6 7.24 -0.56 -1.55
N PHE A 7 6.10 -1.18 -1.79
CA PHE A 7 5.86 -2.57 -1.44
C PHE A 7 5.20 -3.28 -2.61
N ARG A 8 5.79 -4.39 -3.05
CA ARG A 8 5.17 -5.28 -4.04
C ARG A 8 4.41 -6.38 -3.32
N TYR A 9 3.20 -6.66 -3.79
CA TYR A 9 2.36 -7.73 -3.29
C TYR A 9 1.77 -8.49 -4.46
N VAL A 10 2.11 -9.77 -4.55
CA VAL A 10 1.56 -10.68 -5.55
C VAL A 10 0.45 -11.48 -4.88
N GLU A 11 -0.79 -11.19 -5.26
CA GLU A 11 -1.96 -11.93 -4.81
C GLU A 11 -1.99 -13.29 -5.53
N PRO A 12 -1.99 -14.42 -4.80
CA PRO A 12 -2.05 -15.73 -5.42
C PRO A 12 -3.43 -15.95 -6.05
N SER A 13 -3.46 -16.60 -7.21
CA SER A 13 -4.71 -17.03 -7.83
C SER A 13 -5.49 -17.94 -6.89
N ARG A 14 -6.77 -17.62 -6.66
CA ARG A 14 -7.68 -18.47 -5.86
C ARG A 14 -8.94 -18.78 -6.65
N GLY A 15 -9.08 -20.05 -7.06
CA GLY A 15 -10.20 -20.50 -7.90
C GLY A 15 -10.22 -19.75 -9.23
N SER A 16 -11.35 -19.15 -9.58
CA SER A 16 -11.52 -18.39 -10.82
C SER A 16 -10.95 -16.97 -10.79
N ARG A 17 -10.34 -16.52 -9.68
CA ARG A 17 -9.72 -15.18 -9.61
C ARG A 17 -8.28 -15.23 -10.11
N PRO A 18 -7.91 -14.42 -11.11
CA PRO A 18 -6.53 -14.33 -11.57
C PRO A 18 -5.63 -13.80 -10.46
N SER A 19 -4.35 -14.18 -10.51
CA SER A 19 -3.31 -13.54 -9.71
C SER A 19 -3.26 -12.05 -10.03
N ARG A 20 -2.93 -11.22 -9.05
CA ARG A 20 -2.71 -9.77 -9.25
C ARG A 20 -1.35 -9.39 -8.71
N ASP A 21 -0.52 -8.75 -9.52
CA ASP A 21 0.74 -8.17 -9.06
C ASP A 21 0.57 -6.67 -8.80
N LEU A 22 0.54 -6.27 -7.53
CA LEU A 22 0.28 -4.90 -7.14
C LEU A 22 1.51 -4.25 -6.50
N THR A 23 1.79 -3.01 -6.88
CA THR A 23 2.80 -2.16 -6.24
C THR A 23 2.13 -1.04 -5.47
N PHE A 24 2.38 -1.00 -4.17
CA PHE A 24 1.92 0.04 -3.25
C PHE A 24 3.04 1.05 -3.01
N LYS A 25 2.76 2.33 -3.22
CA LYS A 25 3.69 3.44 -2.98
C LYS A 25 3.12 4.36 -1.92
N PHE A 26 3.70 4.34 -0.73
CA PHE A 26 3.35 5.22 0.38
C PHE A 26 4.30 6.41 0.41
N TYR A 27 3.76 7.61 0.34
CA TYR A 27 4.53 8.84 0.35
C TYR A 27 4.54 9.45 1.76
N ALA A 28 5.63 10.15 2.11
CA ALA A 28 5.78 10.82 3.40
C ALA A 28 4.66 11.83 3.73
N ASP A 29 4.00 12.39 2.71
CA ASP A 29 2.85 13.29 2.84
C ASP A 29 1.52 12.55 3.13
N GLY A 30 1.55 11.22 3.21
CA GLY A 30 0.38 10.36 3.41
C GLY A 30 -0.33 9.97 2.12
N LYS A 31 0.13 10.41 0.94
CA LYS A 31 -0.40 9.95 -0.35
C LYS A 31 -0.11 8.47 -0.54
N LEU A 32 -1.04 7.80 -1.23
CA LEU A 32 -0.90 6.41 -1.63
C LEU A 32 -1.16 6.30 -3.13
N ILE A 33 -0.30 5.58 -3.83
CA ILE A 33 -0.54 5.14 -5.20
C ILE A 33 -0.44 3.63 -5.21
N ILE A 34 -1.44 2.96 -5.77
CA ILE A 34 -1.42 1.52 -6.01
C ILE A 34 -1.38 1.34 -7.51
N VAL A 35 -0.44 0.56 -8.01
CA VAL A 35 -0.27 0.27 -9.43
C VAL A 35 -0.47 -1.22 -9.64
N ASP A 36 -1.31 -1.58 -10.58
CA ASP A 36 -1.37 -2.93 -11.15
C ASP A 36 -0.19 -3.09 -12.11
N ASN A 37 0.71 -4.02 -11.82
CA ASN A 37 1.91 -4.23 -12.63
C ASN A 37 1.60 -4.96 -13.95
N ASP A 38 0.46 -5.65 -14.03
CA ASP A 38 0.06 -6.38 -15.24
C ASP A 38 -0.54 -5.41 -16.27
N THR A 39 -1.34 -4.44 -15.82
CA THR A 39 -2.01 -3.47 -16.72
C THR A 39 -1.36 -2.09 -16.73
N GLY A 40 -0.50 -1.78 -15.76
CA GLY A 40 0.08 -0.45 -15.56
C GLY A 40 -0.89 0.59 -15.00
N HIS A 41 -2.15 0.21 -14.74
CA HIS A 41 -3.17 1.14 -14.25
C HIS A 41 -3.06 1.39 -12.75
N THR A 42 -3.45 2.59 -12.34
CA THR A 42 -3.58 2.92 -10.92
C THR A 42 -4.90 2.43 -10.36
N ILE A 43 -4.85 1.78 -9.21
CA ILE A 43 -6.02 1.20 -8.53
C ILE A 43 -6.38 2.04 -7.30
N ASN A 44 -7.68 2.26 -7.05
CA ASN A 44 -8.12 2.82 -5.78
C ASN A 44 -8.16 1.76 -4.69
N PRO A 45 -7.82 2.11 -3.43
CA PRO A 45 -7.91 1.17 -2.30
C PRO A 45 -9.29 0.51 -2.13
N ARG A 46 -10.36 1.20 -2.56
CA ARG A 46 -11.75 0.69 -2.54
C ARG A 46 -12.00 -0.46 -3.52
N GLU A 47 -11.14 -0.63 -4.51
CA GLU A 47 -11.21 -1.68 -5.53
C GLU A 47 -10.43 -2.93 -5.13
N LEU A 48 -9.57 -2.82 -4.10
CA LEU A 48 -8.89 -3.96 -3.51
C LEU A 48 -9.90 -4.90 -2.82
N ARG A 49 -9.58 -6.20 -2.82
CA ARG A 49 -10.39 -7.25 -2.20
C ARG A 49 -9.46 -8.33 -1.66
N GLY A 50 -9.89 -9.05 -0.62
CA GLY A 50 -9.14 -10.21 -0.14
C GLY A 50 -7.75 -9.85 0.40
N GLY A 51 -6.72 -10.58 -0.05
CA GLY A 51 -5.37 -10.52 0.50
C GLY A 51 -4.67 -9.18 0.22
N SER A 52 -4.89 -8.62 -0.97
CA SER A 52 -4.38 -7.30 -1.34
C SER A 52 -4.95 -6.18 -0.47
N TYR A 53 -6.22 -6.28 -0.07
CA TYR A 53 -6.85 -5.33 0.85
C TYR A 53 -6.31 -5.47 2.29
N ASP A 54 -6.17 -6.69 2.80
CA ASP A 54 -5.57 -6.94 4.13
C ASP A 54 -4.12 -6.44 4.19
N PHE A 55 -3.33 -6.71 3.14
CA PHE A 55 -1.98 -6.21 3.00
C PHE A 55 -1.94 -4.67 3.05
N TYR A 56 -2.79 -4.01 2.25
CA TYR A 56 -2.92 -2.56 2.24
C TYR A 56 -3.21 -1.99 3.63
N VAL A 57 -4.21 -2.54 4.33
CA VAL A 57 -4.63 -2.04 5.65
C VAL A 57 -3.49 -2.15 6.65
N ARG A 58 -2.80 -3.30 6.71
CA ARG A 58 -1.67 -3.52 7.62
C ARG A 58 -0.54 -2.52 7.37
N GLN A 59 -0.15 -2.33 6.10
CA GLN A 59 0.90 -1.39 5.76
C GLN A 59 0.50 0.06 6.04
N ARG A 60 -0.76 0.43 5.75
CA ARG A 60 -1.27 1.78 6.03
C ARG A 60 -1.25 2.09 7.53
N ILE A 61 -1.68 1.15 8.37
CA ILE A 61 -1.63 1.30 9.83
C ILE A 61 -0.18 1.45 10.30
N ALA A 62 0.73 0.59 9.83
CA ALA A 62 2.14 0.64 10.20
C ALA A 62 2.80 1.98 9.81
N PHE A 63 2.46 2.50 8.63
CA PHE A 63 2.92 3.80 8.15
C PHE A 63 2.43 4.95 9.06
N ILE A 64 1.12 5.00 9.34
CA ILE A 64 0.53 6.04 10.20
C ILE A 64 1.13 5.99 11.62
N ARG A 65 1.31 4.79 12.19
CA ARG A 65 1.91 4.65 13.53
C ARG A 65 3.34 5.18 13.58
N ARG A 66 4.15 4.91 12.55
CA ARG A 66 5.52 5.43 12.45
C ARG A 66 5.55 6.95 12.34
N ASP A 67 4.72 7.54 11.49
CA ASP A 67 4.60 8.99 11.35
C ASP A 67 4.16 9.66 12.67
N LEU A 68 3.15 9.12 13.35
CA LEU A 68 2.71 9.64 14.65
C LEU A 68 3.80 9.57 15.71
N ASN A 69 4.55 8.47 15.77
CA ASN A 69 5.67 8.32 16.72
C ASN A 69 6.80 9.30 16.40
N ALA A 70 7.14 9.50 15.13
CA ALA A 70 8.16 10.46 14.70
C ALA A 70 7.75 11.89 15.06
N LYS A 71 6.48 12.26 14.86
CA LYS A 71 5.93 13.56 15.28
C LYS A 71 5.98 13.73 16.79
N ARG A 72 5.57 12.73 17.57
CA ARG A 72 5.66 12.76 19.04
C ARG A 72 7.08 12.97 19.52
N ALA A 73 8.06 12.25 18.96
CA ALA A 73 9.47 12.39 19.33
C ALA A 73 10.07 13.76 18.99
N LYS A 74 9.53 14.46 17.97
CA LYS A 74 10.00 15.80 17.59
C LYS A 74 9.58 16.89 18.60
N TYR A 75 8.47 16.68 19.32
CA TYR A 75 7.89 17.66 20.25
C TYR A 75 7.96 17.19 21.71
N ALA A 76 8.65 16.09 21.99
CA ALA A 76 8.97 15.60 23.33
C ALA A 76 10.35 16.11 23.74
#